data_AF-A0A2U3RP90-F1
#
_entry.id   AF-A0A2U3RP90-F1
#
_cell.length_a   1.000
_cell.length_b   1.000
_cell.length_c   1.000
_cell.angle_alpha   90.00
_cell.angle_beta   90.00
_cell.angle_gamma   90.00
#
_symmetry.space_group_name_H-M   'P 1'
#
loop_
_entity.id
_entity.type
_entity.pdbx_description
1 polymer ?
#
loop_
_entity_poly.entity_id
_entity_poly.type
_entity_poly.pdbx_seq_one_letter_code
_entity_poly.pdbx_strand_id
1 'polypeptide(L)'
;MEGNPVGIIANQPLYLAVCLDINASRKDARFIRFYDVFSILLVTLVDTHGFLLGQNQESNGIIKHAVKLLYVYAEATVPKITFITRKAYGGAYIVMSSKHLS
;
A
#
# COMPACT_ATOMS: atom_id res chain seq x y z
N MET A 1 -0.89 9.73 -16.93
CA MET A 1 0.29 10.33 -17.60
C MET A 1 -0.15 10.67 -19.01
N GLU A 2 0.30 11.80 -19.56
CA GLU A 2 -0.10 12.24 -20.91
C GLU A 2 -1.63 12.40 -21.08
N GLY A 3 -2.30 12.99 -20.07
CA GLY A 3 -3.76 13.21 -20.08
C GLY A 3 -4.61 12.06 -19.54
N ASN A 4 -4.04 10.87 -19.35
CA ASN A 4 -4.76 9.74 -18.75
C ASN A 4 -4.77 9.80 -17.20
N PRO A 5 -5.89 9.42 -16.56
CA PRO A 5 -6.00 9.38 -15.10
C PRO A 5 -5.03 8.36 -14.50
N VAL A 6 -4.47 8.69 -13.34
CA VAL A 6 -3.53 7.83 -12.60
C VAL A 6 -3.87 7.89 -11.12
N GLY A 7 -4.05 6.72 -10.50
CA GLY A 7 -4.18 6.58 -9.06
C GLY A 7 -2.79 6.56 -8.42
N ILE A 8 -2.58 7.40 -7.41
CA ILE A 8 -1.30 7.49 -6.70
C ILE A 8 -1.50 7.10 -5.24
N ILE A 9 -0.70 6.14 -4.76
CA ILE A 9 -0.62 5.74 -3.36
C ILE A 9 0.82 5.99 -2.90
N ALA A 10 0.98 6.73 -1.81
CA ALA A 10 2.30 7.12 -1.33
C ALA A 10 2.35 7.10 0.20
N ASN A 11 3.45 6.59 0.74
CA ASN A 11 3.72 6.76 2.17
C ASN A 11 4.12 8.21 2.47
N GLN A 12 3.67 8.76 3.60
CA GLN A 12 3.97 10.13 4.02
C GLN A 12 5.11 10.13 5.07
N PRO A 13 6.34 10.57 4.72
CA PRO A 13 7.47 10.48 5.64
C PRO A 13 7.34 11.33 6.91
N LEU A 14 6.57 12.41 6.84
CA LEU A 14 6.36 13.34 7.96
C LEU A 14 5.38 12.81 9.02
N TYR A 15 4.76 11.64 8.79
CA TYR A 15 3.73 11.09 9.66
C TYR A 15 4.10 9.68 10.16
N LEU A 16 3.94 9.45 11.46
CA LEU A 16 4.11 8.15 12.14
C LEU A 16 5.38 7.36 11.74
N ALA A 17 6.51 8.05 11.57
CA ALA A 17 7.78 7.45 11.17
C ALA A 17 7.68 6.55 9.92
N VAL A 18 6.72 6.84 9.04
CA VAL A 18 6.46 6.10 7.81
C VAL A 18 6.09 4.63 8.03
N CYS A 19 5.45 4.35 9.16
CA CYS A 19 4.90 3.04 9.49
C CYS A 19 3.49 2.84 8.91
N LEU A 20 3.19 1.62 8.51
CA LEU A 20 1.84 1.20 8.08
C LEU A 20 0.97 0.88 9.30
N ASP A 21 -0.16 1.57 9.43
CA ASP A 21 -1.18 1.33 10.46
C ASP A 21 -2.45 0.70 9.86
N ILE A 22 -3.39 0.31 10.72
CA ILE A 22 -4.67 -0.26 10.31
C ILE A 22 -5.45 0.71 9.42
N ASN A 23 -5.47 2.01 9.74
CA ASN A 23 -6.29 2.96 9.02
C ASN A 23 -5.73 3.25 7.63
N ALA A 24 -4.41 3.43 7.49
CA ALA A 24 -3.76 3.52 6.18
C ALA A 24 -4.01 2.26 5.36
N SER A 25 -3.82 1.07 5.94
CA SER A 25 -4.06 -0.20 5.24
C SER A 25 -5.51 -0.32 4.73
N ARG A 26 -6.50 0.07 5.52
CA ARG A 26 -7.93 0.06 5.13
C ARG A 26 -8.28 1.13 4.10
N LYS A 27 -7.59 2.27 4.14
CA LYS A 27 -7.74 3.34 3.16
C LYS A 27 -7.19 2.85 1.83
N ASP A 28 -5.94 2.43 1.79
CA ASP A 28 -5.23 2.05 0.56
C ASP A 28 -5.92 0.85 -0.10
N ALA A 29 -6.34 -0.16 0.67
CA ALA A 29 -7.07 -1.32 0.15
C ALA A 29 -8.39 -0.94 -0.54
N ARG A 30 -9.08 0.13 -0.11
CA ARG A 30 -10.29 0.60 -0.80
C ARG A 30 -9.96 1.40 -2.05
N PHE A 31 -8.91 2.22 -2.01
CA PHE A 31 -8.45 3.01 -3.14
C PHE A 31 -7.96 2.11 -4.29
N ILE A 32 -7.17 1.08 -3.99
CA ILE A 32 -6.68 0.14 -5.01
C ILE A 32 -7.83 -0.56 -5.71
N ARG A 33 -8.81 -1.11 -4.96
CA ARG A 33 -9.99 -1.75 -5.57
C ARG A 33 -10.82 -0.78 -6.40
N PHE A 34 -10.91 0.48 -5.98
CA PHE A 34 -11.57 1.51 -6.77
C PHE A 34 -10.84 1.73 -8.09
N TYR A 35 -9.52 1.96 -8.06
CA TYR A 35 -8.73 2.14 -9.28
C TYR A 35 -8.78 0.92 -10.20
N ASP A 36 -8.80 -0.28 -9.63
CA ASP A 36 -8.90 -1.53 -10.38
C ASP A 36 -10.24 -1.66 -11.14
N VAL A 37 -11.37 -1.38 -10.46
CA VAL A 37 -12.71 -1.42 -11.06
C VAL A 37 -12.86 -0.41 -12.21
N PHE A 38 -12.20 0.74 -12.12
CA PHE A 38 -12.22 1.77 -13.18
C PHE A 38 -11.08 1.62 -14.19
N SER A 39 -10.30 0.54 -14.11
CA SER A 39 -9.15 0.29 -14.99
C SER A 39 -8.14 1.45 -15.02
N ILE A 40 -7.95 2.14 -13.90
CA ILE A 40 -7.03 3.27 -13.76
C ILE A 40 -5.64 2.76 -13.40
N LEU A 41 -4.61 3.29 -14.08
CA LEU A 41 -3.20 3.00 -13.79
C LEU A 41 -2.88 3.31 -12.32
N LEU A 42 -2.19 2.39 -11.64
CA LEU A 42 -1.83 2.56 -10.24
C LEU A 42 -0.33 2.77 -10.08
N VAL A 43 0.04 3.90 -9.48
CA VAL A 43 1.42 4.26 -9.14
C VAL A 43 1.58 4.25 -7.62
N THR A 44 2.52 3.45 -7.12
CA THR A 44 2.81 3.33 -5.69
C THR A 44 4.21 3.89 -5.39
N LEU A 45 4.29 4.91 -4.53
CA LEU A 45 5.53 5.48 -4.02
C LEU A 45 5.83 4.89 -2.64
N VAL A 46 6.93 4.14 -2.56
CA VAL A 46 7.30 3.37 -1.37
C VAL A 46 8.40 4.10 -0.60
N ASP A 47 8.11 4.47 0.64
CA ASP A 47 9.06 4.80 1.70
C ASP A 47 8.49 4.23 3.00
N THR A 48 8.87 3.02 3.41
CA THR A 48 8.28 2.38 4.59
C THR A 48 9.36 1.69 5.43
N HIS A 49 9.23 1.86 6.76
CA HIS A 49 10.09 1.17 7.73
C HIS A 49 9.48 -0.10 8.30
N GLY A 50 8.17 -0.33 8.12
CA GLY A 50 7.48 -1.48 8.71
C GLY A 50 6.04 -1.18 9.12
N PHE A 51 5.45 -2.10 9.88
CA PHE A 51 4.14 -1.89 10.51
C PHE A 51 4.29 -1.15 11.84
N LEU A 52 3.29 -0.34 12.18
CA LEU A 52 3.23 0.33 13.47
C LEU A 52 2.98 -0.72 14.57
N LEU A 53 3.96 -0.88 15.46
CA LEU A 53 3.87 -1.75 16.62
C LEU A 53 3.08 -1.05 17.74
N GLY A 54 2.23 -1.81 18.43
CA GLY A 54 1.49 -1.31 19.58
C GLY A 54 0.30 -2.21 19.92
N GLN A 55 0.01 -2.35 21.21
CA GLN A 55 -1.05 -3.25 21.71
C GLN A 55 -2.41 -2.96 21.06
N ASN A 56 -2.73 -1.67 20.84
CA ASN A 56 -3.96 -1.26 20.15
C ASN A 56 -4.01 -1.69 18.68
N GLN A 57 -2.88 -1.76 17.97
CA GLN A 57 -2.86 -2.22 16.57
C GLN A 57 -2.97 -3.75 16.51
N GLU A 58 -2.32 -4.45 17.44
CA GLU A 58 -2.39 -5.91 17.53
C GLU A 58 -3.80 -6.39 17.92
N SER A 59 -4.41 -5.80 18.95
CA SER A 59 -5.76 -6.15 19.41
C SER A 59 -6.82 -5.87 18.34
N ASN A 60 -6.63 -4.82 17.55
CA ASN A 60 -7.51 -4.46 16.43
C ASN A 60 -7.19 -5.23 15.13
N GLY A 61 -6.22 -6.16 15.16
CA GLY A 61 -5.94 -7.07 14.06
C GLY A 61 -5.17 -6.46 12.90
N ILE A 62 -4.08 -5.73 13.17
CA ILE A 62 -3.16 -5.17 12.16
C ILE A 62 -2.76 -6.20 11.10
N ILE A 63 -2.49 -7.45 11.49
CA ILE A 63 -2.12 -8.53 10.57
C ILE A 63 -3.24 -8.81 9.56
N LYS A 64 -4.50 -8.85 10.00
CA LYS A 64 -5.65 -9.08 9.09
C LYS A 64 -5.79 -7.94 8.09
N HIS A 65 -5.57 -6.70 8.53
CA HIS A 65 -5.63 -5.52 7.66
C HIS A 65 -4.46 -5.44 6.69
N ALA A 66 -3.25 -5.82 7.11
CA ALA A 66 -2.07 -5.92 6.26
C ALA A 66 -2.25 -6.98 5.16
N VAL A 67 -2.77 -8.16 5.52
CA VAL A 67 -3.07 -9.23 4.55
C VAL A 67 -4.16 -8.79 3.56
N LYS A 68 -5.15 -8.01 4.01
CA LYS A 68 -6.16 -7.46 3.09
C LYS A 68 -5.54 -6.51 2.06
N LEU A 69 -4.61 -5.65 2.48
CA LEU A 69 -3.92 -4.76 1.54
C LEU A 69 -3.06 -5.55 0.55
N LEU A 70 -2.36 -6.58 1.03
CA LEU A 70 -1.59 -7.52 0.20
C LEU A 70 -2.47 -8.21 -0.84
N TYR A 71 -3.61 -8.74 -0.39
CA TYR A 71 -4.58 -9.43 -1.24
C TYR A 71 -5.10 -8.51 -2.34
N VAL A 72 -5.44 -7.27 -1.99
CA VAL A 72 -5.95 -6.30 -2.97
C VAL A 72 -4.89 -5.92 -4.01
N TYR A 73 -3.62 -5.77 -3.62
CA TYR A 73 -2.54 -5.55 -4.58
C TYR A 73 -2.31 -6.75 -5.51
N ALA A 74 -2.50 -7.98 -5.01
CA ALA A 74 -2.42 -9.21 -5.80
C ALA A 74 -3.64 -9.43 -6.71
N GLU A 75 -4.83 -9.04 -6.25
CA GLU A 75 -6.10 -9.12 -7.01
C GLU A 75 -6.14 -8.10 -8.14
N ALA A 76 -5.54 -6.92 -7.95
CA ALA A 76 -5.59 -5.83 -8.91
C ALA A 76 -4.94 -6.24 -10.25
N THR A 77 -5.69 -6.14 -11.34
CA THR A 77 -5.28 -6.50 -12.70
C THR A 77 -4.78 -5.31 -13.51
N VAL A 78 -5.05 -4.08 -13.05
CA VAL A 78 -4.53 -2.86 -13.66
C VAL A 78 -3.00 -2.82 -13.68
N PRO A 79 -2.39 -2.06 -14.61
CA PRO A 79 -0.95 -1.89 -14.60
C PRO A 79 -0.51 -1.19 -13.30
N LYS A 80 0.48 -1.77 -12.63
CA LYS A 80 1.02 -1.32 -11.34
C LYS A 80 2.46 -0.87 -11.54
N ILE A 81 2.77 0.38 -11.18
CA ILE A 81 4.13 0.92 -11.20
C ILE A 81 4.53 1.24 -9.77
N THR A 82 5.63 0.65 -9.31
CA THR A 82 6.16 0.88 -7.96
C THR A 82 7.47 1.64 -8.05
N PHE A 83 7.57 2.77 -7.33
CA PHE A 83 8.81 3.53 -7.20
C PHE A 83 9.24 3.57 -5.74
N ILE A 84 10.40 2.97 -5.44
CA ILE A 84 10.99 3.00 -4.11
C ILE A 84 11.82 4.26 -3.99
N THR A 85 11.39 5.18 -3.12
CA THR A 85 12.03 6.50 -2.99
C THR A 85 13.19 6.49 -2.02
N ARG A 86 13.09 5.73 -0.91
CA ARG A 86 14.12 5.69 0.11
C ARG A 86 14.19 4.37 0.87
N LYS A 87 13.26 4.10 1.80
CA LYS A 87 13.28 2.90 2.65
C LYS A 87 12.24 1.89 2.22
N ALA A 88 12.61 0.62 2.20
CA ALA A 88 11.71 -0.47 1.85
C ALA A 88 12.09 -1.71 2.67
N TYR A 89 11.57 -1.78 3.90
CA TYR A 89 11.94 -2.83 4.84
C TYR A 89 10.81 -3.82 5.14
N GLY A 90 11.18 -5.10 5.23
CA GLY A 90 10.37 -6.18 5.79
C GLY A 90 9.04 -6.45 5.09
N GLY A 91 8.06 -6.91 5.87
CA GLY A 91 6.73 -7.24 5.37
C GLY A 91 5.97 -6.05 4.78
N ALA A 92 6.25 -4.82 5.23
CA ALA A 92 5.60 -3.63 4.71
C ALA A 92 6.02 -3.32 3.26
N TYR A 93 7.26 -3.61 2.87
CA TYR A 93 7.67 -3.55 1.46
C TYR A 93 6.90 -4.56 0.60
N ILE A 94 6.73 -5.79 1.10
CA ILE A 94 5.99 -6.83 0.38
C ILE A 94 4.56 -6.36 0.13
N VAL A 95 3.88 -5.84 1.15
CA VAL A 95 2.50 -5.35 1.03
C VAL A 95 2.35 -4.15 0.10
N MET A 96 3.38 -3.31 -0.05
CA MET A 96 3.36 -2.10 -0.90
C MET A 96 3.74 -2.37 -2.36
N SER A 97 3.05 -3.32 -3.01
CA SER A 97 3.22 -3.64 -4.44
C SER A 97 4.66 -4.04 -4.83
N SER A 98 5.22 -5.02 -4.11
CA SER A 98 6.52 -5.60 -4.49
C SER A 98 6.44 -6.37 -5.82
N LYS A 99 7.57 -6.56 -6.51
CA LYS A 99 7.65 -7.34 -7.76
C LYS A 99 7.13 -8.78 -7.65
N HIS A 100 7.02 -9.31 -6.44
CA HIS A 100 6.48 -10.66 -6.21
C HIS A 100 4.94 -10.72 -6.29
N LEU A 101 4.28 -9.56 -6.43
CA LEU A 101 2.82 -9.42 -6.50
C LEU A 101 2.33 -8.90 -7.87
N SER A 102 3.24 -8.72 -8.83
CA SER A 102 2.93 -8.23 -10.18
C SER A 102 2.68 -9.35 -11.16
#